data_AF-A0A4Q9WPS0-F1
#
_entry.id   AF-A0A4Q9WPS0-F1
#
_cell.length_a   1.000
_cell.length_b   1.000
_cell.length_c   1.000
_cell.angle_alpha   90.00
_cell.angle_beta   90.00
_cell.angle_gamma   90.00
#
_symmetry.space_group_name_H-M   'P 1'
#
loop_
_entity.id
_entity.type
_entity.pdbx_description
1 polymer ?
#
loop_
_entity_poly.entity_id
_entity_poly.type
_entity_poly.pdbx_seq_one_letter_code
_entity_poly.pdbx_strand_id
1 'polypeptide(L)'
;MTLILIIGVLIPIIYIMRLNIKQKTIRLKETLNTVLLSIVGITIFSFIGVFVNHTHTQLYILLISDIVTGTIFGLLLATIYKIYEYLSQSNRK
;
A
#
# COMPACT_ATOMS: atom_id res chain seq x y z
N MET A 1 -14.25 -11.30 -1.40
CA MET A 1 -13.52 -10.03 -1.69
C MET A 1 -12.34 -9.78 -0.75
N THR A 2 -12.47 -9.95 0.57
CA THR A 2 -11.43 -9.63 1.57
C THR A 2 -10.08 -10.32 1.36
N LEU A 3 -10.04 -11.62 1.05
CA LEU A 3 -8.78 -12.35 0.84
C LEU A 3 -7.96 -11.86 -0.37
N ILE A 4 -8.64 -11.47 -1.46
CA ILE A 4 -7.98 -11.01 -2.68
C ILE A 4 -7.34 -9.63 -2.47
N LEU A 5 -8.01 -8.76 -1.71
CA LEU A 5 -7.47 -7.45 -1.30
C LEU A 5 -6.22 -7.56 -0.44
N ILE A 6 -6.13 -8.56 0.44
CA ILE A 6 -4.92 -8.80 1.26
C ILE A 6 -3.70 -8.99 0.35
N ILE A 7 -3.84 -9.69 -0.77
CA ILE A 7 -2.74 -9.91 -1.71
C ILE A 7 -2.29 -8.60 -2.36
N GLY A 8 -3.24 -7.73 -2.74
CA GLY A 8 -2.93 -6.41 -3.29
C GLY A 8 -2.18 -5.51 -2.29
N VAL A 9 -2.51 -5.62 -1.01
CA VAL A 9 -1.87 -4.88 0.09
C VAL A 9 -0.44 -5.37 0.37
N LEU A 10 -0.08 -6.61 0.04
CA LEU A 10 1.28 -7.11 0.26
C LEU A 10 2.33 -6.39 -0.61
N ILE A 11 1.95 -5.88 -1.78
CA ILE A 11 2.87 -5.20 -2.72
C ILE A 11 3.58 -4.00 -2.06
N PRO A 12 2.87 -2.98 -1.55
CA PRO A 12 3.50 -1.85 -0.87
C PRO A 12 4.23 -2.25 0.43
N ILE A 13 3.77 -3.31 1.11
CA ILE A 13 4.44 -3.85 2.32
C ILE A 13 5.82 -4.41 1.96
N ILE A 14 5.91 -5.24 0.92
CA ILE A 14 7.17 -5.80 0.44
C ILE A 14 8.14 -4.69 0.03
N TYR A 15 7.62 -3.63 -0.61
CA TYR A 15 8.42 -2.46 -0.97
C TYR A 15 9.03 -1.77 0.27
N ILE A 16 8.22 -1.50 1.30
CA ILE A 16 8.70 -0.92 2.56
C ILE A 16 9.69 -1.83 3.27
N MET A 17 9.44 -3.14 3.31
CA MET A 17 10.39 -4.11 3.88
C MET A 17 11.73 -4.08 3.15
N ARG A 18 11.71 -3.95 1.82
CA ARG A 18 12.92 -3.82 1.01
C ARG A 18 13.67 -2.52 1.33
N LEU A 19 12.97 -1.42 1.60
CA LEU A 19 13.59 -0.17 2.06
C LEU A 19 14.25 -0.36 3.43
N ASN A 20 13.58 -1.06 4.35
CA ASN A 20 14.09 -1.38 5.69
C ASN A 20 15.40 -2.18 5.64
N ILE A 21 15.41 -3.27 4.86
CA ILE A 21 16.59 -4.13 4.69
C ILE A 21 17.78 -3.34 4.13
N LYS A 22 17.51 -2.39 3.23
CA LYS A 22 18.53 -1.51 2.65
C LYS A 22 18.91 -0.33 3.55
N GLN A 23 18.33 -0.24 4.75
CA GLN A 23 18.49 0.88 5.69
C GLN A 23 18.32 2.25 5.00
N LYS A 24 17.40 2.31 4.04
CA LYS A 24 17.13 3.55 3.29
C LYS A 24 16.15 4.41 4.07
N THR A 25 16.53 5.68 4.24
CA THR A 25 15.64 6.68 4.83
C THR A 25 14.49 7.01 3.91
N ILE A 26 13.27 7.01 4.48
CA ILE A 26 12.08 7.34 3.71
C ILE A 26 12.07 8.86 3.43
N ARG A 27 12.22 9.20 2.16
CA ARG A 27 12.05 10.56 1.64
C ARG A 27 10.73 10.66 0.88
N LEU A 28 10.37 11.87 0.47
CA LEU A 28 9.11 12.15 -0.23
C LEU A 28 8.91 11.29 -1.50
N LYS A 29 9.99 10.97 -2.23
CA LYS A 29 9.96 10.05 -3.37
C LYS A 29 9.51 8.63 -2.98
N GLU A 30 9.96 8.15 -1.84
CA GLU A 30 9.73 6.78 -1.40
C GLU A 30 8.32 6.65 -0.81
N THR A 31 7.84 7.70 -0.15
CA THR A 31 6.43 7.85 0.23
C THR A 31 5.51 7.82 -0.98
N LEU A 32 5.82 8.60 -2.03
CA LEU A 32 5.04 8.59 -3.28
C LEU A 32 5.04 7.22 -3.95
N ASN A 33 6.19 6.55 -4.01
CA ASN A 33 6.29 5.19 -4.56
C ASN A 33 5.42 4.20 -3.77
N THR A 34 5.45 4.25 -2.43
CA THR A 34 4.58 3.40 -1.58
C THR A 34 3.11 3.68 -1.87
N VAL A 35 2.70 4.94 -1.98
CA VAL A 35 1.32 5.32 -2.29
C VAL A 35 0.89 4.83 -3.66
N LEU A 36 1.71 5.02 -4.70
CA LEU A 36 1.43 4.53 -6.05
C LEU A 36 1.32 3.01 -6.08
N LEU A 37 2.24 2.29 -5.42
CA LEU A 37 2.19 0.83 -5.32
C LEU A 37 0.95 0.35 -4.58
N SER A 38 0.52 1.04 -3.53
CA SER A 38 -0.74 0.75 -2.83
C SER A 38 -1.95 0.93 -3.74
N ILE A 39 -2.04 2.05 -4.46
CA ILE A 39 -3.15 2.32 -5.38
C ILE A 39 -3.20 1.25 -6.48
N VAL A 40 -2.07 0.97 -7.14
CA VAL A 40 -2.01 -0.03 -8.21
C VAL A 40 -2.34 -1.42 -7.70
N GLY A 41 -1.77 -1.83 -6.56
CA GLY A 41 -2.01 -3.13 -5.95
C GLY A 41 -3.48 -3.32 -5.55
N ILE A 42 -4.07 -2.35 -4.86
CA ILE A 42 -5.47 -2.41 -4.45
C ILE A 42 -6.39 -2.42 -5.67
N THR A 43 -6.14 -1.55 -6.66
CA THR A 43 -6.97 -1.49 -7.88
C THR A 43 -6.97 -2.84 -8.61
N ILE A 44 -5.79 -3.38 -8.95
CA ILE A 44 -5.70 -4.65 -9.70
C ILE A 44 -6.46 -5.78 -8.99
N PHE A 45 -6.25 -5.92 -7.68
CA PHE A 45 -6.85 -7.00 -6.90
C PHE A 45 -8.35 -6.77 -6.61
N SER A 46 -8.81 -5.52 -6.51
CA SER A 46 -10.25 -5.18 -6.47
C SER A 46 -10.94 -5.61 -7.76
N PHE A 47 -10.38 -5.30 -8.93
CA PHE A 47 -10.93 -5.71 -10.22
C PHE A 47 -10.99 -7.24 -10.37
N ILE A 48 -9.90 -7.95 -9.99
CA ILE A 48 -9.90 -9.41 -9.95
C ILE A 48 -11.00 -9.93 -9.03
N GLY A 49 -11.15 -9.31 -7.86
CA GLY A 49 -12.19 -9.68 -6.88
C GLY A 49 -13.60 -9.55 -7.43
N VAL A 50 -13.89 -8.47 -8.15
CA VAL A 50 -15.19 -8.24 -8.79
C VAL A 50 -15.45 -9.28 -9.88
N PHE A 51 -14.42 -9.59 -10.70
CA PHE A 51 -14.53 -10.59 -11.76
C PHE A 51 -14.78 -11.99 -11.22
N VAL A 52 -13.99 -12.44 -10.23
CA VAL A 52 -14.12 -13.77 -9.61
C VAL A 52 -15.48 -13.94 -8.92
N ASN A 53 -15.94 -12.91 -8.20
CA ASN A 53 -17.18 -12.97 -7.43
C ASN A 53 -18.43 -12.59 -8.26
N HIS A 54 -18.28 -12.35 -9.57
CA HIS A 54 -19.37 -11.92 -10.47
C HIS A 54 -20.23 -10.78 -9.88
N THR A 55 -19.57 -9.86 -9.17
CA THR A 55 -20.27 -8.83 -8.40
C THR A 55 -20.69 -7.69 -9.32
N HIS A 56 -21.99 -7.35 -9.33
CA HIS A 56 -22.48 -6.19 -10.07
C HIS A 56 -22.14 -4.91 -9.31
N THR A 57 -20.98 -4.34 -9.61
CA THR A 57 -20.51 -3.06 -9.05
C THR A 57 -20.25 -2.07 -10.17
N GLN A 58 -20.63 -0.81 -9.95
CA GLN A 58 -20.30 0.26 -10.89
C GLN A 58 -18.78 0.49 -10.90
N LEU A 59 -18.13 0.20 -12.02
CA LEU A 59 -16.66 0.23 -12.15
C LEU A 59 -16.06 1.60 -11.79
N TYR A 60 -16.78 2.69 -12.05
CA TYR A 60 -16.34 4.04 -11.71
C TYR A 60 -16.27 4.28 -10.19
N ILE A 61 -17.28 3.81 -9.45
CA ILE A 61 -17.30 3.91 -7.97
C ILE A 61 -16.20 3.05 -7.36
N LEU A 62 -15.99 1.85 -7.91
CA LEU A 62 -14.91 0.96 -7.50
C LEU A 62 -13.55 1.65 -7.65
N LEU A 63 -13.27 2.23 -8.81
CA LEU A 63 -11.99 2.86 -9.13
C LEU A 63 -11.69 4.06 -8.23
N ILE A 64 -12.69 4.92 -7.95
CA ILE A 64 -12.54 6.03 -6.99
C ILE A 64 -12.26 5.49 -5.58
N SER A 65 -13.02 4.47 -5.17
CA SER A 65 -12.86 3.86 -3.84
C SER A 65 -11.47 3.24 -3.67
N ASP A 66 -10.95 2.59 -4.71
CA ASP A 66 -9.61 1.99 -4.72
C ASP A 66 -8.50 3.05 -4.65
N ILE A 67 -8.65 4.19 -5.35
CA ILE A 67 -7.71 5.32 -5.26
C ILE A 67 -7.68 5.89 -3.85
N VAL A 68 -8.85 6.14 -3.25
CA VAL A 68 -8.94 6.68 -1.89
C VAL A 68 -8.34 5.70 -0.89
N THR A 69 -8.73 4.43 -0.97
CA THR A 69 -8.23 3.37 -0.08
C THR A 69 -6.71 3.20 -0.22
N GLY A 70 -6.21 3.13 -1.45
CA GLY A 70 -4.77 2.98 -1.73
C GLY A 70 -3.95 4.17 -1.27
N THR A 71 -4.49 5.39 -1.39
CA THR A 71 -3.84 6.60 -0.91
C THR A 71 -3.73 6.60 0.61
N ILE A 72 -4.84 6.35 1.31
CA ILE A 72 -4.87 6.31 2.78
C ILE A 72 -3.92 5.22 3.29
N PHE A 73 -3.99 4.03 2.70
CA PHE A 73 -3.17 2.89 3.10
C PHE A 73 -1.68 3.15 2.86
N GLY A 74 -1.31 3.67 1.69
CA GLY A 74 0.07 4.00 1.36
C GLY A 74 0.67 5.08 2.26
N LEU A 75 -0.10 6.12 2.60
CA LEU A 75 0.33 7.17 3.54
C LEU A 75 0.50 6.62 4.96
N LEU A 76 -0.43 5.79 5.43
CA LEU A 76 -0.31 5.11 6.73
C LEU A 76 0.96 4.27 6.79
N LEU A 77 1.17 3.44 5.78
CA LEU A 77 2.32 2.53 5.74
C LEU A 77 3.65 3.28 5.71
N ALA A 78 3.76 4.33 4.89
CA ALA A 78 4.94 5.19 4.86
C ALA A 78 5.18 5.92 6.19
N THR A 79 4.12 6.38 6.85
CA THR A 79 4.22 7.07 8.15
C THR A 79 4.66 6.11 9.25
N ILE A 80 4.09 4.91 9.31
CA ILE A 80 4.49 3.85 10.25
C ILE A 80 5.96 3.51 10.06
N TYR A 81 6.41 3.34 8.81
CA TYR A 81 7.81 3.08 8.54
C TYR A 81 8.72 4.22 8.98
N LYS A 82 8.32 5.48 8.77
CA LYS A 82 9.09 6.65 9.22
C LYS A 82 9.26 6.67 10.75
N ILE A 83 8.20 6.35 11.49
CA ILE A 83 8.24 6.24 12.95
C ILE A 83 9.16 5.08 13.37
N TYR A 84 9.02 3.93 12.70
CA TYR A 84 9.87 2.76 12.96
C TYR A 84 11.35 3.06 12.71
N GLU A 85 11.67 3.74 11.60
CA GLU A 85 13.04 4.17 11.29
C GLU A 85 13.59 5.07 12.40
N TYR A 86 12.81 6.06 12.84
CA TYR A 86 13.19 6.96 13.93
C TYR A 86 13.47 6.21 15.24
N LEU A 87 12.58 5.30 15.64
CA LEU A 87 12.74 4.49 16.86
C LEU A 87 13.94 3.54 16.76
N SER A 88 14.14 2.91 15.60
CA SER A 88 15.26 1.99 15.36
C SER A 88 16.62 2.71 15.42
N GLN A 89 16.69 3.94 14.90
CA GLN A 89 17.89 4.78 15.02
C GLN A 89 18.11 5.29 16.45
N SER A 90 17.05 5.63 17.17
CA SER A 90 17.13 6.07 18.57
C SER A 90 17.63 4.97 19.51
N ASN A 91 17.22 3.72 19.31
CA ASN A 91 17.65 2.57 20.13
C ASN A 91 19.03 2.03 19.77
N ARG A 92 19.65 2.51 18.68
CA ARG A 92 21.03 2.16 18.29
C ARG A 92 22.08 3.12 18.84
N LYS A 93 21.67 4.22 19.47
CA LYS A 93 22.55 5.15 20.21
C LYS A 93 22.64 4.74 21.66
#